data_AF-A0A517LI44-F1
#
_entry.id   AF-A0A517LI44-F1
#
_cell.length_a   1.000
_cell.length_b   1.000
_cell.length_c   1.000
_cell.angle_alpha   90.00
_cell.angle_beta   90.00
_cell.angle_gamma   90.00
#
_symmetry.space_group_name_H-M   'P 1'
#
loop_
_entity.id
_entity.type
_entity.pdbx_description
1 polymer ?
#
loop_
_entity_poly.entity_id
_entity_poly.type
_entity_poly.pdbx_seq_one_letter_code
_entity_poly.pdbx_strand_id
1 'polypeptide(L)'
;MLGDAIEELREWGDDEEDLDEGFGGSEGGGGDDVDDVEDMFEAANKLPSHRKDLRRLLDETLRQLRLVDMLYKAVVKRRIKTFPAATAPCQDKADRALIRTLDDVVALLKSIPESVDDLANAFYELDAEEATSILTNITTDAKAAATMVEKSWTNESDEFTAWRLKFEEALSKKPVKDEEKMNQTMALPVRSK
;
A
#
# COMPACT_ATOMS: atom_id res chain seq x y z
N MET A 1 10.84 -8.28 1.35
CA MET A 1 10.75 -7.19 2.33
C MET A 1 9.48 -6.40 2.14
N LEU A 2 9.35 -5.48 1.18
CA LEU A 2 8.13 -4.68 1.04
C LEU A 2 6.84 -5.52 0.87
N GLY A 3 6.87 -6.53 -0.01
CA GLY A 3 5.74 -7.45 -0.17
C GLY A 3 5.43 -8.31 1.06
N ASP A 4 6.43 -8.60 1.88
CA ASP A 4 6.26 -9.43 3.08
C ASP A 4 5.60 -8.60 4.19
N ALA A 5 6.05 -7.36 4.40
CA ALA A 5 5.44 -6.42 5.34
C ALA A 5 3.98 -6.06 4.97
N ILE A 6 3.67 -5.97 3.67
CA ILE A 6 2.29 -5.77 3.20
C ILE A 6 1.40 -6.96 3.56
N GLU A 7 1.93 -8.18 3.45
CA GLU A 7 1.16 -9.38 3.78
C GLU A 7 0.98 -9.51 5.29
N GLU A 8 2.01 -9.25 6.08
CA GLU A 8 1.96 -9.23 7.54
C GLU A 8 0.92 -8.21 8.06
N LEU A 9 0.92 -7.00 7.50
CA LEU A 9 -0.05 -5.96 7.87
C LEU A 9 -1.48 -6.31 7.44
N ARG A 10 -1.64 -7.08 6.35
CA ARG A 10 -2.93 -7.62 5.92
C ARG A 10 -3.43 -8.69 6.88
N GLU A 11 -2.58 -9.66 7.22
CA GLU A 11 -2.91 -10.74 8.16
C GLU A 11 -3.28 -10.19 9.54
N TRP A 12 -2.62 -9.13 9.99
CA TRP A 12 -2.97 -8.42 11.23
C TRP A 12 -4.36 -7.77 11.19
N GLY A 13 -4.76 -7.26 10.02
CA GLY A 13 -6.04 -6.57 9.83
C GLY A 13 -7.23 -7.46 9.50
N ASP A 14 -6.98 -8.72 9.15
CA ASP A 14 -8.01 -9.69 8.87
C ASP A 14 -8.56 -10.27 10.19
N ASP A 15 -9.81 -9.92 10.50
CA ASP A 15 -10.61 -10.68 11.46
C ASP A 15 -10.86 -12.08 10.86
N GLU A 16 -10.59 -13.15 11.60
CA GLU A 16 -10.83 -14.54 11.15
C GLU A 16 -12.32 -14.88 10.93
N GLU A 17 -13.22 -13.91 11.08
CA GLU A 17 -14.66 -14.08 10.94
C GLU A 17 -15.18 -14.13 9.48
N ASP A 18 -14.33 -13.94 8.46
CA ASP A 18 -14.70 -14.13 7.03
C ASP A 18 -14.44 -15.57 6.52
N LEU A 19 -14.41 -16.55 7.41
CA LEU A 19 -14.47 -17.99 7.08
C LEU A 19 -15.90 -18.55 7.25
N ASP A 20 -16.90 -17.98 6.57
CA ASP A 20 -18.23 -18.62 6.47
C ASP A 20 -18.70 -18.77 5.02
N GLU A 21 -18.52 -19.97 4.47
CA GLU A 21 -19.63 -20.88 4.15
C GLU A 21 -19.18 -21.96 3.15
N GLY A 22 -19.08 -23.21 3.64
CA GLY A 22 -19.39 -24.40 2.84
C GLY A 22 -18.31 -25.48 2.75
N PHE A 23 -18.31 -26.43 3.71
CA PHE A 23 -18.70 -27.83 3.46
C PHE A 23 -18.58 -28.70 4.74
N GLY A 24 -19.72 -28.96 5.39
CA GLY A 24 -20.13 -30.30 5.83
C GLY A 24 -19.42 -30.99 7.00
N GLY A 25 -20.09 -31.00 8.16
CA GLY A 25 -20.57 -32.27 8.73
C GLY A 25 -19.89 -32.83 9.99
N SER A 26 -20.65 -32.73 11.09
CA SER A 26 -20.86 -33.73 12.16
C SER A 26 -19.83 -33.92 13.28
N GLU A 27 -20.31 -33.57 14.47
CA GLU A 27 -20.21 -34.27 15.77
C GLU A 27 -18.84 -34.64 16.34
N GLY A 28 -18.51 -33.94 17.44
CA GLY A 28 -18.44 -34.63 18.74
C GLY A 28 -17.08 -34.65 19.42
N GLY A 29 -17.08 -34.20 20.68
CA GLY A 29 -16.05 -34.57 21.66
C GLY A 29 -15.39 -33.37 22.31
N GLY A 30 -15.57 -33.24 23.62
CA GLY A 30 -15.05 -32.14 24.42
C GLY A 30 -13.53 -32.18 24.67
N GLY A 31 -13.08 -31.09 25.30
CA GLY A 31 -11.69 -30.62 25.41
C GLY A 31 -11.63 -29.34 24.58
N ASP A 32 -11.26 -28.17 25.08
CA ASP A 32 -10.41 -27.84 26.21
C ASP A 32 -10.65 -26.32 26.45
N ASP A 33 -10.89 -25.85 27.68
CA ASP A 33 -11.09 -24.41 28.02
C ASP A 33 -9.82 -23.54 27.78
N VAL A 34 -8.85 -24.05 27.03
CA VAL A 34 -7.60 -23.38 26.65
C VAL A 34 -7.66 -22.73 25.26
N ASP A 35 -8.51 -23.19 24.34
CA ASP A 35 -8.67 -22.54 23.03
C ASP A 35 -9.35 -21.16 23.17
N ASP A 36 -10.34 -21.02 24.07
CA ASP A 36 -11.04 -19.74 24.31
C ASP A 36 -10.14 -18.66 24.94
N VAL A 37 -9.08 -19.02 25.68
CA VAL A 37 -8.15 -18.05 26.26
C VAL A 37 -7.00 -17.70 25.32
N GLU A 38 -6.62 -18.60 24.41
CA GLU A 38 -5.62 -18.32 23.38
C GLU A 38 -6.22 -17.39 22.31
N ASP A 39 -7.47 -17.60 21.92
CA ASP A 39 -8.24 -16.74 21.02
C ASP A 39 -8.51 -15.34 21.63
N MET A 40 -8.76 -15.27 22.94
CA MET A 40 -8.92 -13.99 23.67
C MET A 40 -7.61 -13.18 23.77
N PHE A 41 -6.44 -13.84 23.73
CA PHE A 41 -5.13 -13.18 23.73
C PHE A 41 -4.66 -12.83 22.30
N GLU A 42 -5.01 -13.62 21.28
CA GLU A 42 -4.77 -13.29 19.87
C GLU A 42 -5.65 -12.13 19.38
N ALA A 43 -6.93 -12.09 19.77
CA ALA A 43 -7.85 -10.99 19.46
C ALA A 43 -7.41 -9.64 20.08
N ALA A 44 -6.66 -9.67 21.18
CA ALA A 44 -6.09 -8.46 21.79
C ALA A 44 -4.97 -7.82 20.94
N ASN A 45 -4.42 -8.55 19.97
CA ASN A 45 -3.30 -8.11 19.13
C ASN A 45 -3.71 -7.84 17.67
N LYS A 46 -4.99 -8.00 17.31
CA LYS A 46 -5.55 -7.72 15.96
C LYS A 46 -6.35 -6.41 15.94
N LEU A 47 -6.66 -5.93 14.73
CA LEU A 47 -7.46 -4.74 14.54
C LEU A 47 -8.86 -4.89 15.17
N PRO A 48 -9.30 -4.04 16.11
CA PRO A 48 -10.60 -4.23 16.75
C PRO A 48 -11.78 -4.10 15.77
N SER A 49 -12.66 -5.10 15.72
CA SER A 49 -13.81 -5.20 14.80
C SER A 49 -14.77 -3.99 14.80
N HIS A 50 -14.80 -3.20 15.88
CA HIS A 50 -15.60 -1.99 16.00
C HIS A 50 -15.00 -0.77 15.28
N ARG A 51 -13.70 -0.77 14.95
CA ARG A 51 -12.97 0.31 14.26
C ARG A 51 -13.08 0.21 12.73
N LYS A 52 -14.32 0.30 12.22
CA LYS A 52 -14.61 0.22 10.77
C LYS A 52 -13.95 1.35 9.96
N ASP A 53 -13.66 2.47 10.60
CA ASP A 53 -12.87 3.58 10.06
C ASP A 53 -11.44 3.15 9.75
N LEU A 54 -10.79 2.49 10.71
CA LEU A 54 -9.40 2.05 10.61
C LEU A 54 -9.26 0.85 9.66
N ARG A 55 -10.25 -0.05 9.61
CA ARG A 55 -10.32 -1.13 8.61
C ARG A 55 -10.35 -0.59 7.18
N ARG A 56 -11.22 0.40 6.92
CA ARG A 56 -11.28 1.05 5.61
C ARG A 56 -9.98 1.77 5.24
N LEU A 57 -9.34 2.40 6.23
CA LEU A 57 -8.03 3.03 6.03
C LEU A 57 -6.98 1.97 5.68
N LEU A 58 -6.97 0.85 6.40
CA LEU A 58 -6.06 -0.27 6.17
C LEU A 58 -6.23 -0.85 4.77
N ASP A 59 -7.46 -1.11 4.32
CA ASP A 59 -7.73 -1.62 2.97
C ASP A 59 -7.19 -0.70 1.87
N GLU A 60 -7.43 0.62 2.00
CA GLU A 60 -6.92 1.61 1.06
C GLU A 60 -5.39 1.69 1.11
N THR A 61 -4.82 1.57 2.31
CA THR A 61 -3.37 1.57 2.54
C THR A 61 -2.73 0.36 1.85
N LEU A 62 -3.25 -0.85 2.07
CA LEU A 62 -2.77 -2.07 1.42
C LEU A 62 -2.88 -1.98 -0.10
N ARG A 63 -3.98 -1.40 -0.63
CA ARG A 63 -4.14 -1.16 -2.07
C ARG A 63 -3.03 -0.25 -2.60
N GLN A 64 -2.75 0.86 -1.92
CA GLN A 64 -1.72 1.81 -2.34
C GLN A 64 -0.31 1.24 -2.19
N LEU A 65 -0.02 0.53 -1.10
CA LEU A 65 1.27 -0.14 -0.89
C LEU A 65 1.56 -1.20 -1.96
N ARG A 66 0.56 -1.97 -2.39
CA ARG A 66 0.71 -2.91 -3.53
C ARG A 66 1.09 -2.21 -4.83
N LEU A 67 0.52 -1.03 -5.09
CA LEU A 67 0.90 -0.22 -6.25
C LEU A 67 2.34 0.30 -6.11
N VAL A 68 2.72 0.76 -4.91
CA VAL A 68 4.08 1.22 -4.61
C VAL A 68 5.09 0.08 -4.76
N ASP A 69 4.79 -1.13 -4.27
CA ASP A 69 5.66 -2.30 -4.43
C ASP A 69 5.87 -2.67 -5.90
N MET A 70 4.82 -2.63 -6.71
CA MET A 70 4.92 -2.87 -8.15
C MET A 70 5.81 -1.81 -8.82
N LEU A 71 5.64 -0.54 -8.46
CA LEU A 71 6.45 0.57 -8.97
C LEU A 71 7.92 0.44 -8.55
N TYR A 72 8.17 0.17 -7.28
CA TYR A 72 9.48 -0.09 -6.71
C TYR A 72 10.21 -1.18 -7.50
N LYS A 73 9.56 -2.33 -7.69
CA LYS A 73 10.11 -3.45 -8.48
C LYS A 73 10.40 -3.04 -9.93
N ALA A 74 9.51 -2.26 -10.54
CA ALA A 74 9.67 -1.78 -11.91
C ALA A 74 10.85 -0.81 -12.07
N VAL A 75 11.00 0.16 -11.16
CA VAL A 75 12.14 1.10 -11.14
C VAL A 75 13.45 0.34 -10.98
N VAL A 76 13.52 -0.56 -9.99
CA VAL A 76 14.72 -1.38 -9.76
C VAL A 76 15.07 -2.19 -11.02
N LYS A 77 14.10 -2.85 -11.64
CA LYS A 77 14.33 -3.72 -12.79
C LYS A 77 14.69 -2.96 -14.07
N ARG A 78 14.07 -1.80 -14.33
CA ARG A 78 14.13 -1.11 -15.63
C ARG A 78 14.98 0.15 -15.64
N ARG A 79 15.41 0.65 -14.48
CA ARG A 79 16.25 1.84 -14.33
C ARG A 79 17.50 1.52 -13.54
N ILE A 80 17.39 0.97 -12.34
CA ILE A 80 18.59 0.71 -11.52
C ILE A 80 19.46 -0.39 -12.16
N LYS A 81 18.88 -1.52 -12.54
CA LYS A 81 19.63 -2.64 -13.15
C LYS A 81 20.11 -2.39 -14.59
N THR A 82 19.53 -1.39 -15.26
CA THR A 82 19.88 -1.02 -16.65
C THR A 82 20.78 0.22 -16.70
N PHE A 83 21.20 0.74 -15.55
CA PHE A 83 22.09 1.89 -15.48
C PHE A 83 23.39 1.58 -16.23
N PRO A 84 23.78 2.40 -17.22
CA PRO A 84 25.04 2.22 -17.92
C PRO A 84 26.17 2.52 -16.92
N ALA A 85 26.71 1.49 -16.29
CA ALA A 85 27.86 1.63 -15.41
C ALA A 85 29.02 2.24 -16.23
N ALA A 86 29.45 3.43 -15.85
CA ALA A 86 30.59 4.09 -16.48
C ALA A 86 31.83 3.21 -16.28
N THR A 87 32.27 2.54 -17.35
CA THR A 87 33.50 1.72 -17.35
C THR A 87 34.78 2.56 -17.37
N ALA A 88 34.64 3.89 -17.42
CA ALA A 88 35.71 4.86 -17.37
C ALA A 88 35.40 5.92 -16.29
N PRO A 89 36.43 6.57 -15.70
CA PRO A 89 36.19 7.65 -14.74
C PRO A 89 35.27 8.70 -15.37
N CYS A 90 34.22 9.10 -14.65
CA CYS A 90 33.16 10.01 -15.10
C CYS A 90 33.73 11.40 -15.41
N GLN A 91 34.29 11.55 -16.61
CA GLN A 91 34.94 12.78 -17.05
C GLN A 91 33.91 13.82 -17.47
N ASP A 92 32.76 13.39 -18.03
CA ASP A 92 31.76 14.29 -18.56
C ASP A 92 30.75 14.80 -17.52
N LYS A 93 30.23 16.02 -17.72
CA LYS A 93 29.21 16.61 -16.84
C LYS A 93 27.89 15.83 -16.89
N ALA A 94 27.57 15.25 -18.05
CA ALA A 94 26.37 14.45 -18.24
C ALA A 94 26.39 13.17 -17.38
N ASP A 95 27.52 12.44 -17.38
CA ASP A 95 27.67 11.21 -16.58
C ASP A 95 27.50 11.48 -15.08
N ARG A 96 28.08 12.58 -14.58
CA ARG A 96 27.92 12.99 -13.18
C ARG A 96 26.48 13.37 -12.83
N ALA A 97 25.71 13.91 -13.79
CA ALA A 97 24.30 14.19 -13.57
C ALA A 97 23.48 12.89 -13.48
N LEU A 98 23.75 11.90 -14.35
CA LEU A 98 23.09 10.59 -14.31
C LEU A 98 23.36 9.84 -12.99
N ILE A 99 24.60 9.90 -12.49
CA ILE A 99 24.95 9.29 -11.20
C ILE A 99 24.22 9.96 -10.04
N ARG A 100 24.14 11.30 -10.03
CA ARG A 100 23.37 12.02 -9.00
C ARG A 100 21.90 11.64 -9.02
N THR A 101 21.30 11.59 -10.21
CA THR A 101 19.91 11.12 -10.36
C THR A 101 19.75 9.69 -9.85
N LEU A 102 20.71 8.81 -10.12
CA LEU A 102 20.69 7.44 -9.58
C LEU A 102 20.77 7.45 -8.04
N ASP A 103 21.69 8.22 -7.45
CA ASP A 103 21.84 8.33 -6.00
C ASP A 103 20.56 8.85 -5.33
N ASP A 104 19.95 9.90 -5.88
CA ASP A 104 18.70 10.49 -5.37
C ASP A 104 17.55 9.49 -5.44
N VAL A 105 17.42 8.76 -6.55
CA VAL A 105 16.38 7.73 -6.72
C VAL A 105 16.61 6.56 -5.77
N VAL A 106 17.86 6.12 -5.60
CA VAL A 106 18.19 5.03 -4.67
C VAL A 106 17.92 5.45 -3.23
N ALA A 107 18.17 6.71 -2.86
CA ALA A 107 17.83 7.23 -1.54
C ALA A 107 16.31 7.17 -1.29
N LEU A 108 15.48 7.64 -2.24
CA LEU A 108 14.02 7.55 -2.16
C LEU A 108 13.51 6.11 -2.11
N LEU A 109 14.12 5.19 -2.87
CA LEU A 109 13.71 3.79 -2.82
C LEU A 109 14.06 3.14 -1.47
N LYS A 110 15.13 3.58 -0.81
CA LYS A 110 15.52 3.06 0.51
C LYS A 110 14.64 3.57 1.65
N SER A 111 14.11 4.79 1.55
CA SER A 111 13.20 5.33 2.57
C SER A 111 11.83 4.64 2.58
N ILE A 112 11.41 4.06 1.45
CA ILE A 112 10.10 3.41 1.33
C ILE A 112 9.94 2.23 2.31
N PRO A 113 10.83 1.21 2.35
CA PRO A 113 10.74 0.14 3.34
C PRO A 113 10.74 0.64 4.78
N GLU A 114 11.61 1.61 5.12
CA GLU A 114 11.68 2.19 6.47
C GLU A 114 10.35 2.84 6.86
N SER A 115 9.75 3.58 5.93
CA SER A 115 8.43 4.22 6.15
C SER A 115 7.30 3.21 6.25
N VAL A 116 7.43 2.02 5.64
CA VAL A 116 6.41 0.96 5.75
C VAL A 116 6.45 0.32 7.13
N ASP A 117 7.64 0.18 7.72
CA ASP A 117 7.80 -0.27 9.10
C ASP A 117 7.16 0.75 10.07
N ASP A 118 7.40 2.05 9.85
CA ASP A 118 6.75 3.12 10.63
C ASP A 118 5.23 3.12 10.45
N LEU A 119 4.75 2.86 9.23
CA LEU A 119 3.31 2.76 8.92
C LEU A 119 2.65 1.59 9.67
N ALA A 120 3.31 0.43 9.71
CA ALA A 120 2.83 -0.71 10.47
C ALA A 120 2.75 -0.37 11.97
N ASN A 121 3.76 0.33 12.51
CA ASN A 121 3.73 0.79 13.90
C ASN A 121 2.53 1.72 14.18
N ALA A 122 2.25 2.68 13.30
CA ALA A 122 1.08 3.56 13.45
C ALA A 122 -0.26 2.80 13.44
N PHE A 123 -0.36 1.72 12.64
CA PHE A 123 -1.53 0.84 12.67
C PHE A 123 -1.64 0.06 13.98
N TYR A 124 -0.53 -0.48 14.49
CA TYR A 124 -0.51 -1.18 15.79
C TYR A 124 -0.88 -0.25 16.95
N GLU A 125 -0.52 1.03 16.86
CA GLU A 125 -0.90 2.08 17.82
C GLU A 125 -2.32 2.62 17.59
N LEU A 126 -3.02 2.14 16.55
CA LEU A 126 -4.37 2.54 16.14
C LEU A 126 -4.49 4.04 15.77
N ASP A 127 -3.37 4.67 15.39
CA ASP A 127 -3.28 6.07 15.00
C ASP A 127 -3.55 6.24 13.50
N ALA A 128 -4.81 6.56 13.19
CA ALA A 128 -5.27 6.76 11.82
C ALA A 128 -4.66 8.02 11.16
N GLU A 129 -4.35 9.05 11.94
CA GLU A 129 -3.82 10.32 11.41
C GLU A 129 -2.35 10.13 11.01
N GLU A 130 -1.57 9.51 11.88
CA GLU A 130 -0.17 9.18 11.61
C GLU A 130 -0.05 8.18 10.45
N ALA A 131 -0.84 7.11 10.44
CA ALA A 131 -0.85 6.15 9.33
C ALA A 131 -1.18 6.82 7.99
N THR A 132 -2.15 7.74 7.97
CA THR A 132 -2.49 8.52 6.76
C THR A 132 -1.34 9.41 6.31
N SER A 133 -0.65 10.06 7.26
CA SER A 133 0.50 10.93 6.97
C SER A 133 1.67 10.12 6.38
N ILE A 134 2.00 8.99 6.99
CA ILE A 134 3.09 8.12 6.54
C ILE A 134 2.77 7.53 5.15
N LEU A 135 1.54 7.06 4.92
CA LEU A 135 1.11 6.60 3.59
C LEU A 135 1.22 7.71 2.53
N THR A 136 0.89 8.95 2.89
CA THR A 136 1.05 10.09 1.98
C THR A 136 2.52 10.33 1.64
N ASN A 137 3.43 10.20 2.61
CA ASN A 137 4.86 10.30 2.36
C ASN A 137 5.35 9.17 1.44
N ILE A 138 5.00 7.91 1.73
CA ILE A 138 5.38 6.75 0.91
C ILE A 138 4.93 6.95 -0.56
N THR A 139 3.67 7.34 -0.76
CA THR A 139 3.14 7.55 -2.12
C THR A 139 3.78 8.75 -2.82
N THR A 140 4.15 9.79 -2.07
CA THR A 140 4.87 10.97 -2.60
C THR A 140 6.29 10.60 -3.02
N ASP A 141 7.05 9.91 -2.17
CA ASP A 141 8.41 9.45 -2.47
C ASP A 141 8.43 8.50 -3.67
N ALA A 142 7.47 7.57 -3.74
CA ALA A 142 7.33 6.67 -4.87
C ALA A 142 7.06 7.43 -6.19
N LYS A 143 6.18 8.44 -6.17
CA LYS A 143 5.92 9.31 -7.33
C LYS A 143 7.14 10.14 -7.72
N ALA A 144 7.86 10.69 -6.74
CA ALA A 144 9.08 11.45 -6.98
C ALA A 144 10.15 10.58 -7.64
N ALA A 145 10.40 9.39 -7.09
CA ALA A 145 11.34 8.42 -7.65
C ALA A 145 10.98 8.07 -9.10
N ALA A 146 9.71 7.77 -9.38
CA ALA A 146 9.26 7.43 -10.73
C ALA A 146 9.36 8.60 -11.72
N THR A 147 9.20 9.84 -11.25
CA THR A 147 9.31 11.05 -12.08
C THR A 147 10.77 11.34 -12.42
N MET A 148 11.69 11.16 -11.47
CA MET A 148 13.13 11.34 -11.71
C MET A 148 13.68 10.40 -12.80
N VAL A 149 13.07 9.22 -12.97
CA VAL A 149 13.46 8.21 -13.97
C VAL A 149 12.39 7.98 -15.04
N GLU A 150 11.61 9.01 -15.35
CA GLU A 150 10.51 8.94 -16.33
C GLU A 150 10.96 8.31 -17.65
N LYS A 151 12.11 8.75 -18.16
CA LYS A 151 12.72 8.24 -19.38
C LYS A 151 13.85 7.27 -19.07
N SER A 152 14.25 6.47 -20.06
CA SER A 152 15.46 5.66 -19.96
C SER A 152 16.71 6.54 -19.77
N TRP A 153 17.83 5.92 -19.41
CA TRP A 153 19.14 6.60 -19.36
C TRP A 153 19.61 7.11 -20.74
N THR A 154 19.00 6.62 -21.83
CA THR A 154 19.20 7.11 -23.22
C THR A 154 18.21 8.21 -23.60
N ASN A 155 17.39 8.70 -22.66
CA ASN A 155 16.35 9.71 -22.87
C ASN A 155 15.21 9.26 -23.82
N GLU A 156 15.03 7.96 -23.95
CA GLU A 156 13.97 7.34 -24.76
C GLU A 156 12.75 7.00 -23.92
N SER A 157 11.57 7.08 -24.54
CA SER A 157 10.33 6.60 -23.95
C SER A 157 10.24 5.09 -24.11
N ASP A 158 10.00 4.38 -23.02
CA ASP A 158 9.80 2.94 -23.02
C ASP A 158 8.45 2.57 -22.37
N GLU A 159 8.20 1.28 -22.26
CA GLU A 159 7.02 0.75 -21.57
C GLU A 159 6.90 1.27 -20.11
N PHE A 160 8.00 1.56 -19.41
CA PHE A 160 7.95 2.11 -18.05
C PHE A 160 7.43 3.55 -18.07
N THR A 161 7.87 4.36 -19.03
CA THR A 161 7.36 5.73 -19.22
C THR A 161 5.84 5.75 -19.39
N ALA A 162 5.28 4.83 -20.18
CA ALA A 162 3.83 4.71 -20.36
C ALA A 162 3.10 4.17 -19.12
N TRP A 163 3.75 3.26 -18.37
CA TRP A 163 3.18 2.69 -17.14
C TRP A 163 3.13 3.70 -16.00
N ARG A 164 4.16 4.54 -15.83
CA ARG A 164 4.24 5.58 -14.79
C ARG A 164 2.97 6.43 -14.73
N LEU A 165 2.47 6.88 -15.88
CA LEU A 165 1.28 7.72 -15.97
C LEU A 165 0.03 7.00 -15.44
N LYS A 166 -0.13 5.71 -15.75
CA LYS A 166 -1.23 4.89 -15.24
C LYS A 166 -1.13 4.67 -13.73
N PHE A 167 0.09 4.51 -13.22
CA PHE A 167 0.36 4.40 -11.78
C PHE A 167 0.02 5.68 -11.03
N GLU A 168 0.43 6.82 -11.56
CA GLU A 168 0.14 8.13 -10.97
C GLU A 168 -1.38 8.37 -10.91
N GLU A 169 -2.10 8.02 -11.97
CA GLU A 169 -3.57 8.05 -11.98
C GLU A 169 -4.16 7.10 -10.92
N ALA A 170 -3.68 5.86 -10.83
CA ALA A 170 -4.17 4.86 -9.88
C ALA A 170 -3.89 5.21 -8.40
N LEU A 171 -2.78 5.93 -8.14
CA LEU A 171 -2.42 6.47 -6.81
C LEU A 171 -3.18 7.77 -6.48
N SER A 172 -3.73 8.46 -7.48
CA SER A 172 -4.54 9.67 -7.28
C SER A 172 -6.03 9.39 -7.16
N LYS A 173 -6.49 8.21 -7.61
CA LYS A 173 -7.87 7.76 -7.43
C LYS A 173 -8.16 7.56 -5.94
N LYS A 174 -8.98 8.46 -5.39
CA LYS A 174 -9.67 8.21 -4.11
C LYS A 174 -10.73 7.13 -4.32
N PRO A 175 -10.99 6.26 -3.32
CA PRO A 175 -12.11 5.34 -3.40
C PRO A 175 -13.41 6.14 -3.60
N VAL A 176 -14.19 5.74 -4.61
CA VAL A 176 -15.50 6.32 -4.91
C VAL A 176 -16.36 6.12 -3.67
N LYS A 177 -16.78 7.22 -3.05
CA LYS A 177 -17.72 7.21 -1.93
C LYS A 177 -19.03 6.56 -2.39
N ASP A 178 -19.38 5.41 -1.82
CA ASP A 178 -20.74 4.88 -1.79
C ASP A 178 -21.67 5.74 -0.90
N GLU A 179 -21.61 7.08 -1.02
CA GLU A 179 -22.50 8.01 -0.30
C GLU A 179 -23.77 8.34 -1.10
N GLU A 180 -23.93 7.85 -2.34
CA GLU A 180 -25.05 8.24 -3.22
C GLU A 180 -26.28 7.32 -3.18
N LYS A 181 -26.41 6.41 -2.20
CA LYS A 181 -27.61 5.56 -2.06
C LYS A 181 -28.53 5.87 -0.87
N MET A 182 -28.19 6.78 0.04
CA MET A 182 -29.06 7.11 1.20
C MET A 182 -29.95 8.35 1.02
N ASN A 183 -29.71 9.20 0.02
CA ASN A 183 -30.47 10.45 -0.15
C ASN A 183 -31.70 10.34 -1.08
N GLN A 184 -32.05 9.15 -1.57
CA GLN A 184 -33.19 8.98 -2.50
C GLN A 184 -34.43 8.28 -1.91
N THR A 185 -34.47 7.97 -0.61
CA THR A 185 -35.60 7.26 0.03
C THR A 185 -36.49 8.14 0.95
N MET A 186 -36.25 9.45 1.02
CA MET A 186 -37.02 10.37 1.91
C MET A 186 -37.91 11.37 1.14
N ALA A 187 -38.32 11.08 -0.08
CA ALA A 187 -39.33 11.85 -0.80
C ALA A 187 -40.67 11.10 -0.81
N LEU A 188 -41.35 11.06 0.33
CA LEU A 188 -42.79 10.74 0.37
C LEU A 188 -43.58 12.00 0.02
N PRO A 189 -44.42 12.01 -1.04
CA PRO A 189 -45.38 13.09 -1.22
C PRO A 189 -46.50 12.95 -0.20
N VAL A 190 -46.59 13.96 0.67
CA VAL A 190 -47.71 14.20 1.59
C VAL A 190 -49.00 14.28 0.78
N ARG A 191 -49.93 13.38 1.07
CA ARG A 191 -51.28 13.37 0.49
C ARG A 191 -52.11 14.44 1.21
N SER A 192 -52.26 15.61 0.60
CA SER A 192 -53.23 16.60 1.06
C SER A 192 -54.61 16.33 0.47
N LYS A 193 -55.62 16.55 1.32
CA LYS A 193 -57.04 16.24 1.20
C LYS A 193 -57.74 16.90 0.01
#